data_AF-A0A420N1V2-F1
#
_entry.id   AF-A0A420N1V2-F1
#
_cell.length_a   1.000
_cell.length_b   1.000
_cell.length_c   1.000
_cell.angle_alpha   90.00
_cell.angle_beta   90.00
_cell.angle_gamma   90.00
#
_symmetry.space_group_name_H-M   'P 1'
#
loop_
_entity.id
_entity.type
_entity.pdbx_description
1 polymer ?
#
loop_
_entity_poly.entity_id
_entity_poly.type
_entity_poly.pdbx_seq_one_letter_code
_entity_poly.pdbx_strand_id
1 'polypeptide(L)'
;MAMPTTSDIAHWLCMSPNCTKMNSVGDKSCKRCDAELAEGAKAFSAGIDEIGEFEGMNSDGNPVWKLREPQAMDFSEARASTTYVRG
;
A
#
# COMPACT_ATOMS: atom_id res chain seq x y z
N MET A 1 -0.46 15.75 4.59
CA MET A 1 -0.61 14.30 4.82
C MET A 1 0.73 13.79 5.34
N ALA A 2 0.73 12.92 6.36
CA ALA A 2 1.97 12.31 6.84
C ALA A 2 2.46 11.27 5.81
N MET A 3 3.78 11.14 5.67
CA MET A 3 4.36 10.08 4.84
C MET A 3 4.06 8.72 5.49
N PRO A 4 3.59 7.71 4.73
CA PRO A 4 3.43 6.37 5.27
C PRO A 4 4.81 5.83 5.69
N THR A 5 4.81 5.01 6.74
CA THR A 5 5.97 4.30 7.26
C THR A 5 5.76 2.80 7.14
N THR A 6 6.82 2.00 7.31
CA THR A 6 6.71 0.54 7.25
C THR A 6 5.79 -0.02 8.34
N SER A 7 5.67 0.68 9.46
CA SER A 7 4.74 0.36 10.55
C SER A 7 3.26 0.51 10.16
N ASP A 8 2.96 1.27 9.10
CA ASP A 8 1.59 1.46 8.60
C ASP A 8 1.12 0.29 7.73
N ILE A 9 2.04 -0.59 7.30
CA ILE A 9 1.70 -1.77 6.49
C ILE A 9 1.02 -2.81 7.38
N ALA A 10 -0.24 -3.09 7.09
CA ALA A 10 -1.02 -4.11 7.78
C ALA A 10 -1.13 -5.40 6.96
N HIS A 11 -1.20 -5.27 5.63
CA HIS A 11 -1.52 -6.38 4.74
C HIS A 11 -0.66 -6.40 3.48
N TRP A 12 -0.56 -7.57 2.85
CA TRP A 12 -0.03 -7.72 1.50
C TRP A 12 -0.95 -8.57 0.63
N LEU A 13 -1.03 -8.25 -0.66
CA LEU A 13 -1.87 -8.97 -1.62
C LEU A 13 -1.08 -10.10 -2.30
N CYS A 14 -1.64 -11.30 -2.29
CA CYS A 14 -1.07 -12.42 -3.04
C CYS A 14 -1.03 -12.12 -4.54
N MET A 15 0.12 -12.37 -5.16
CA MET A 15 0.35 -12.17 -6.60
C MET A 15 0.13 -13.42 -7.46
N SER A 16 -0.26 -14.54 -6.84
CA SER A 16 -0.57 -15.73 -7.63
C SER A 16 -1.78 -15.46 -8.53
N PRO A 17 -1.75 -15.83 -9.82
CA PRO A 17 -2.78 -15.45 -10.79
C PRO A 17 -4.19 -15.90 -10.43
N ASN A 18 -4.30 -16.99 -9.67
CA ASN A 18 -5.57 -17.56 -9.20
C ASN A 18 -5.87 -17.25 -7.72
N CYS A 19 -5.11 -16.36 -7.08
CA CYS A 19 -5.29 -16.00 -5.67
C CYS A 19 -5.21 -14.48 -5.47
N THR A 20 -6.27 -13.92 -4.93
CA THR A 20 -6.39 -12.49 -4.61
C THR A 20 -6.50 -12.24 -3.10
N LYS A 21 -6.00 -13.18 -2.28
CA LYS A 21 -6.10 -13.09 -0.82
C LYS A 21 -5.15 -12.02 -0.28
N MET A 22 -5.67 -11.15 0.58
CA MET A 22 -4.84 -10.34 1.48
C MET A 22 -4.40 -11.16 2.68
N ASN A 23 -3.10 -11.11 2.98
CA ASN A 23 -2.47 -11.75 4.12
C ASN A 23 -1.95 -10.67 5.07
N SER A 24 -1.65 -11.03 6.32
CA SER A 24 -1.04 -10.09 7.26
C SER A 24 0.41 -9.79 6.85
N VAL A 25 0.91 -8.59 7.14
CA VAL A 25 2.30 -8.19 6.80
C VAL A 25 3.37 -9.14 7.34
N GLY A 26 3.11 -9.82 8.47
CA GLY A 26 4.03 -10.80 9.06
C GLY A 26 4.00 -12.19 8.40
N ASP A 27 3.04 -12.46 7.52
CA ASP A 27 2.95 -13.74 6.83
C ASP A 27 3.93 -13.79 5.66
N LYS A 28 4.83 -14.80 5.65
CA LYS A 28 5.79 -15.04 4.56
C LYS A 28 5.19 -15.78 3.36
N SER A 29 4.02 -16.39 3.54
CA SER A 29 3.29 -17.13 2.52
C SER A 29 1.80 -16.88 2.62
N CYS A 30 1.11 -17.00 1.50
CA CYS A 30 -0.32 -16.78 1.42
C CYS A 30 -1.09 -17.89 2.15
N LYS A 31 -1.96 -17.52 3.08
CA LYS A 31 -2.76 -18.50 3.86
C LYS A 31 -3.84 -19.23 3.07
N ARG A 32 -4.03 -18.89 1.79
CA ARG A 32 -5.06 -19.50 0.93
C ARG A 32 -4.49 -20.50 -0.08
N CYS A 33 -3.36 -20.16 -0.70
CA CYS A 33 -2.78 -20.95 -1.79
C CYS A 33 -1.30 -21.29 -1.54
N ASP A 34 -0.79 -20.99 -0.35
CA ASP A 34 0.59 -21.24 0.10
C ASP A 34 1.70 -20.62 -0.76
N ALA A 35 1.33 -19.75 -1.70
CA ALA A 35 2.28 -19.02 -2.52
C ALA A 35 3.14 -18.08 -1.65
N GLU A 36 4.44 -18.10 -1.88
CA GLU A 36 5.39 -17.27 -1.15
C GLU A 36 5.20 -15.79 -1.46
N LEU A 37 5.60 -14.93 -0.52
CA LEU A 37 5.69 -13.50 -0.74
C LEU A 37 6.74 -13.23 -1.82
N ALA A 38 6.29 -12.70 -2.96
CA ALA A 38 7.13 -12.44 -4.14
C ALA A 38 7.36 -10.94 -4.34
N GLU A 39 8.52 -10.59 -4.90
CA GLU A 39 8.87 -9.22 -5.29
C GLU A 39 7.76 -8.60 -6.15
N GLY A 40 7.43 -7.34 -5.89
CA GLY A 40 6.29 -6.66 -6.51
C GLY A 40 4.96 -6.83 -5.75
N ALA A 41 4.92 -7.62 -4.67
CA ALA A 41 3.71 -7.76 -3.87
C ALA A 41 3.29 -6.41 -3.26
N LYS A 42 2.03 -6.05 -3.47
CA LYS A 42 1.48 -4.77 -3.03
C LYS A 42 1.24 -4.78 -1.52
N ALA A 43 1.73 -3.74 -0.85
CA ALA A 43 1.58 -3.50 0.58
C ALA A 43 0.43 -2.53 0.84
N PHE A 44 -0.43 -2.88 1.79
CA PHE A 44 -1.64 -2.12 2.11
C PHE A 44 -1.66 -1.68 3.56
N SER A 45 -2.20 -0.48 3.79
CA SER A 45 -2.51 0.04 5.11
C SER A 45 -3.66 -0.75 5.76
N ALA A 46 -3.93 -0.50 7.05
CA ALA A 46 -5.13 -1.00 7.71
C ALA A 46 -6.44 -0.49 7.06
N GLY A 47 -6.37 0.65 6.34
CA GLY A 47 -7.45 1.21 5.54
C GLY A 47 -7.60 0.60 4.15
N ILE A 48 -6.75 -0.37 3.77
CA ILE A 48 -6.71 -0.99 2.43
C ILE A 48 -6.24 0.00 1.35
N ASP A 49 -5.49 1.03 1.75
CA ASP A 49 -4.79 1.90 0.80
C ASP A 49 -3.46 1.26 0.40
N GLU A 50 -3.17 1.22 -0.90
CA GLU A 50 -1.87 0.77 -1.39
C GLU A 50 -0.79 1.81 -1.02
N ILE A 51 0.11 1.43 -0.11
CA ILE A 51 1.13 2.34 0.44
C ILE A 51 2.55 1.93 0.10
N GLY A 52 2.74 0.77 -0.53
CA GLY A 52 4.08 0.29 -0.88
C GLY A 52 4.09 -1.00 -1.68
N GLU A 53 5.30 -1.50 -1.89
CA GLU A 53 5.58 -2.70 -2.65
C GLU A 53 6.73 -3.48 -2.00
N PHE A 54 6.67 -4.81 -2.06
CA PHE A 54 7.70 -5.70 -1.55
C PHE A 54 8.92 -5.71 -2.48
N GLU A 55 10.09 -5.36 -1.95
CA GLU A 55 11.36 -5.39 -2.71
C GLU A 55 12.17 -6.67 -2.47
N GLY A 56 11.87 -7.44 -1.43
CA GLY A 56 12.60 -8.66 -1.11
C GLY A 56 12.86 -8.85 0.37
N MET A 57 13.62 -9.89 0.70
CA MET A 57 14.05 -10.15 2.08
C MET A 57 15.44 -9.56 2.31
N ASN A 58 15.67 -8.96 3.47
CA ASN A 58 17.01 -8.57 3.89
C ASN A 58 17.81 -9.79 4.41
N SER A 59 19.08 -9.57 4.75
CA SER A 59 19.97 -10.63 5.29
C SER A 59 19.46 -11.26 6.60
N ASP A 60 18.63 -10.54 7.36
CA ASP A 60 18.00 -11.04 8.59
C ASP A 60 16.72 -11.86 8.32
N GLY A 61 16.32 -12.03 7.06
CA GLY A 61 15.10 -12.73 6.66
C GLY A 61 13.81 -11.97 6.98
N ASN A 62 13.91 -10.63 7.10
CA ASN A 62 12.79 -9.71 7.28
C ASN A 62 12.38 -9.09 5.93
N PRO A 63 11.07 -8.87 5.71
CA PRO A 63 10.60 -8.29 4.47
C PRO A 63 10.95 -6.80 4.37
N VAL A 64 11.53 -6.39 3.25
CA VAL A 64 11.83 -5.01 2.90
C VAL A 64 10.72 -4.49 2.00
N TRP A 65 10.16 -3.34 2.40
CA TRP A 65 9.05 -2.70 1.70
C TRP A 65 9.46 -1.32 1.22
N LYS A 66 9.26 -1.05 -0.07
CA LYS A 66 9.38 0.27 -0.65
C LYS A 66 8.06 0.99 -0.56
N LEU A 67 8.03 2.01 0.28
CA LEU A 67 6.85 2.84 0.47
C LEU A 67 6.70 3.80 -0.71
N ARG A 68 5.46 4.01 -1.14
CA ARG A 68 5.14 5.04 -2.11
C ARG A 68 5.12 6.39 -1.42
N GLU A 69 5.64 7.39 -2.11
CA GLU A 69 5.39 8.78 -1.71
C GLU A 69 3.86 8.97 -1.68
N PRO A 70 3.32 9.62 -0.63
CA PRO A 70 1.91 9.94 -0.62
C PRO A 70 1.65 10.74 -1.89
N GLN A 71 0.77 10.24 -2.77
CA GLN A 71 0.31 11.05 -3.89
C GLN A 71 -0.21 12.33 -3.26
N ALA A 72 0.48 13.44 -3.50
CA ALA A 72 -0.06 14.74 -3.15
C ALA A 72 -1.37 14.80 -3.93
N MET A 73 -2.49 14.59 -3.24
CA MET A 73 -3.78 14.94 -3.79
C MET A 73 -3.66 16.43 -4.10
N ASP A 74 -3.46 16.74 -5.37
CA ASP A 74 -3.37 18.09 -5.85
C ASP A 74 -4.79 18.67 -5.72
N PHE A 75 -5.03 19.35 -4.59
CA PHE A 75 -6.31 20.04 -4.33
C PHE A 75 -6.43 21.32 -5.18
N SER A 76 -5.63 21.52 -6.23
CA SER A 76 -5.64 22.75 -7.01
C SER A 76 -6.91 22.95 -7.84
N GLU A 77 -7.80 21.95 -7.93
CA GLU A 77 -9.07 22.06 -8.67
C GLU A 77 -10.34 22.13 -7.79
N ALA A 78 -10.25 22.47 -6.50
CA ALA A 78 -11.44 22.67 -5.65
C ALA A 78 -11.67 24.13 -5.21
N ARG A 79 -11.09 25.11 -5.92
CA ARG A 79 -11.26 26.54 -5.61
C ARG A 79 -11.71 27.37 -6.81
N ALA A 80 -12.70 26.89 -7.56
CA ALA A 80 -13.34 27.67 -8.61
C ALA A 80 -14.87 27.52 -8.62
N SER A 81 -15.54 27.88 -7.54
CA SER A 81 -16.95 28.32 -7.58
C SER A 81 -17.38 28.94 -6.25
N THR A 82 -17.07 30.22 -6.06
CA THR A 82 -17.93 31.14 -5.30
C THR A 82 -17.53 32.58 -5.63
N THR A 83 -17.82 33.01 -6.86
CA THR A 83 -18.01 34.45 -7.09
C THR A 83 -19.41 34.78 -6.62
N TYR A 84 -19.50 35.26 -5.38
CA TYR A 84 -20.64 36.04 -4.94
C TYR A 84 -20.65 37.36 -5.71
N VAL A 85 -21.67 37.60 -6.53
CA VAL A 85 -22.07 38.95 -6.90
C VAL A 85 -23.38 39.25 -6.18
N ARG A 86 -23.25 40.10 -5.17
CA ARG A 86 -24.32 40.75 -4.41
C ARG A 86 -24.33 42.20 -4.87
N GLY A 87 -25.46 42.70 -5.35
CA GLY A 87 -25.64 44.09 -5.79
C GLY A 87 -26.79 44.24 -6.77
#